data_AF-A0AAW0JRZ0-F1
#
_entry.id   AF-A0AAW0JRZ0-F1
#
_cell.length_a   1.000
_cell.length_b   1.000
_cell.length_c   1.000
_cell.angle_alpha   90.00
_cell.angle_beta   90.00
_cell.angle_gamma   90.00
#
_symmetry.space_group_name_H-M   'P 1'
#
loop_
_entity.id
_entity.type
_entity.pdbx_description
1 polymer ?
#
loop_
_entity_poly.entity_id
_entity_poly.type
_entity_poly.pdbx_seq_one_letter_code
_entity_poly.pdbx_strand_id
1 'polypeptide(L)' 'MEFLVLLPPLFSSFTGIKYLLLPIFIQKGDAAIDATCGNVYDTLAMVKIVADESTRVCVFAMDIQTDTLENTSLL' A
#
# COMPACT_ATOMS: atom_id res chain seq x y z
N MET A 1 4.07 9.12 19.37
CA MET A 1 3.90 7.89 18.56
C MET A 1 3.29 6.84 19.49
N GLU A 2 2.02 7.02 19.89
CA GLU A 2 1.40 6.30 21.04
C GLU A 2 0.06 5.63 20.68
N PHE A 3 -0.41 5.72 19.44
CA PHE A 3 -1.73 5.18 19.07
C PHE A 3 -1.76 3.66 18.85
N LEU A 4 -0.60 2.98 18.76
CA LEU A 4 -0.56 1.56 18.38
C LEU A 4 -0.67 0.57 19.56
N VAL A 5 -0.59 1.05 20.81
CA VAL A 5 -0.51 0.16 22.01
C VAL A 5 -1.90 -0.22 22.56
N LEU A 6 -3.00 0.38 22.08
CA LEU A 6 -4.33 0.22 22.66
C LEU A 6 -5.31 -0.72 21.91
N LEU A 7 -4.83 -1.54 20.97
CA LEU A 7 -5.68 -2.52 20.26
C LEU A 7 -5.41 -3.98 20.70
N PRO A 8 -6.05 -4.49 21.77
CA PRO A 8 -6.07 -5.93 22.06
C PRO A 8 -7.05 -6.67 21.11
N PRO A 9 -6.98 -8.01 21.04
CA PRO A 9 -6.52 -8.81 19.90
C PRO A 9 -7.48 -8.82 18.70
N LEU A 10 -7.84 -7.68 18.12
CA LEU A 10 -8.71 -7.66 16.94
C LEU A 10 -7.97 -8.02 15.64
N PHE A 11 -6.63 -7.91 15.63
CA PHE A 11 -5.83 -8.11 14.43
C PHE A 11 -4.83 -9.26 14.62
N SER A 12 -4.89 -10.23 13.71
CA SER A 12 -4.03 -11.42 13.70
C SER A 12 -2.62 -11.16 13.17
N SER A 13 -2.35 -9.98 12.58
CA SER A 13 -1.02 -9.64 12.05
C SER A 13 -0.83 -8.13 11.86
N PHE A 14 0.44 -7.70 11.87
CA PHE A 14 0.83 -6.33 11.46
C PHE A 14 0.38 -6.00 10.03
N THR A 15 0.31 -7.00 9.16
CA THR A 15 -0.23 -6.89 7.80
C THR A 15 -1.71 -6.52 7.77
N GLY A 16 -2.51 -6.98 8.73
CA GLY A 16 -3.91 -6.55 8.84
C GLY A 16 -4.03 -5.09 9.28
N ILE A 17 -3.22 -4.69 10.26
CA ILE A 17 -3.23 -3.33 10.81
C ILE A 17 -2.82 -2.30 9.75
N LYS A 18 -1.77 -2.58 8.96
CA LYS A 18 -1.31 -1.64 7.91
C LYS A 18 -2.42 -1.34 6.90
N TYR A 19 -3.15 -2.35 6.42
CA TYR A 19 -4.21 -2.15 5.43
C TYR A 19 -5.41 -1.40 6.00
N LEU A 20 -5.66 -1.51 7.31
CA LEU A 20 -6.70 -0.73 7.98
C LEU A 20 -6.29 0.74 8.18
N LEU A 21 -5.02 1.00 8.46
CA LEU A 21 -4.53 2.36 8.74
C LEU A 21 -4.21 3.16 7.49
N LEU A 22 -3.84 2.50 6.39
CA LEU A 22 -3.43 3.15 5.15
C LEU A 22 -4.45 4.19 4.63
N PRO A 23 -5.78 3.94 4.64
CA PRO A 23 -6.80 4.92 4.23
C PRO A 23 -6.91 6.17 5.12
N ILE A 24 -6.25 6.19 6.28
CA ILE A 24 -6.17 7.38 7.14
C ILE A 24 -5.14 8.38 6.57
N PHE A 25 -4.12 7.88 5.86
CA PHE A 25 -2.99 8.68 5.38
C PHE A 25 -3.04 8.98 3.89
N ILE A 26 -3.66 8.11 3.09
CA ILE A 26 -3.83 8.31 1.64
C ILE A 26 -5.31 8.24 1.27
N GLN A 27 -5.72 9.08 0.32
CA GLN A 27 -7.09 9.21 -0.16
C GLN A 27 -7.15 9.05 -1.68
N LYS A 28 -8.38 8.98 -2.20
CA LYS A 28 -8.63 9.00 -3.64
C LYS A 28 -8.02 10.25 -4.29
N GLY A 29 -7.30 10.05 -5.39
CA GLY A 29 -6.61 11.12 -6.12
C GLY A 29 -5.19 11.41 -5.64
N ASP A 30 -4.75 10.86 -4.50
CA ASP A 30 -3.39 11.06 -4.00
C ASP A 30 -2.36 10.25 -4.79
N ALA A 31 -1.16 10.80 -4.98
CA ALA A 31 -0.01 10.00 -5.41
C ALA A 31 0.59 9.25 -4.21
N ALA A 32 0.95 7.98 -4.40
CA ALA A 32 1.58 7.17 -3.36
C ALA A 32 2.90 6.55 -3.85
N ILE A 33 3.80 6.25 -2.91
CA ILE A 33 5.08 5.59 -3.18
C ILE A 33 5.15 4.35 -2.29
N ASP A 34 5.25 3.18 -2.91
CA ASP A 34 5.64 1.95 -2.24
C ASP A 34 7.15 1.76 -2.41
N ALA A 35 7.89 2.07 -1.35
CA ALA A 35 9.35 2.06 -1.38
C ALA A 35 9.97 0.65 -1.39
N THR A 36 9.17 -0.40 -1.15
CA THR A 36 9.62 -1.79 -1.08
C THR A 36 8.51 -2.72 -1.59
N CYS A 37 8.25 -2.70 -2.90
CA CYS A 37 7.02 -3.28 -3.44
C CYS A 37 6.95 -4.80 -3.36
N GLY A 38 8.08 -5.52 -3.37
CA GLY A 38 8.10 -6.97 -3.17
C GLY A 38 7.05 -7.70 -4.00
N ASN A 39 6.21 -8.49 -3.35
CA ASN A 39 5.12 -9.24 -4.00
C ASN A 39 3.88 -8.39 -4.37
N VAL A 40 3.97 -7.06 -4.33
CA VAL A 40 2.97 -6.08 -4.82
C VAL A 40 1.68 -5.99 -4.02
N TYR A 41 1.48 -6.78 -2.96
CA TYR A 41 0.21 -6.70 -2.20
C TYR A 41 -0.01 -5.32 -1.58
N ASP A 42 1.05 -4.69 -1.08
CA ASP A 42 0.98 -3.34 -0.51
C ASP A 42 0.72 -2.28 -1.58
N THR A 43 1.46 -2.34 -2.69
CA THR A 43 1.22 -1.50 -3.87
C THR A 43 -0.22 -1.60 -4.36
N LEU A 44 -0.78 -2.82 -4.49
CA LEU A 44 -2.14 -3.02 -4.97
C LEU A 44 -3.19 -2.47 -3.98
N ALA A 45 -2.93 -2.58 -2.68
CA ALA A 45 -3.79 -1.96 -1.67
C ALA A 45 -3.79 -0.42 -1.80
N MET A 46 -2.62 0.19 -2.00
CA MET A 46 -2.51 1.62 -2.27
C MET A 46 -3.28 2.03 -3.53
N VAL A 47 -3.09 1.31 -4.65
CA VAL A 47 -3.80 1.57 -5.92
C VAL A 47 -5.30 1.55 -5.71
N LYS A 48 -5.85 0.57 -4.99
CA LYS A 48 -7.29 0.48 -4.71
C LYS A 48 -7.83 1.64 -3.88
N ILE A 49 -7.02 2.22 -3.00
CA ILE A 49 -7.42 3.37 -2.18
C ILE A 49 -7.38 4.65 -3.01
N VAL A 50 -6.29 4.86 -3.77
CA VAL A 50 -6.07 6.13 -4.48
C VAL A 50 -6.81 6.21 -5.80
N ALA A 51 -7.19 5.08 -6.41
CA ALA A 51 -7.93 5.05 -7.67
C ALA A 51 -9.24 5.85 -7.57
N ASP A 52 -9.38 6.80 -8.49
CA ASP A 52 -10.56 7.65 -8.64
C ASP A 52 -11.08 7.54 -10.08
N GLU A 53 -12.40 7.58 -10.27
CA GLU A 53 -13.05 7.36 -11.58
C GLU A 53 -12.76 8.52 -12.57
N SER A 54 -12.40 9.69 -12.04
CA SER A 54 -12.24 10.93 -12.78
C SER A 54 -10.77 11.26 -13.10
N THR A 55 -9.81 10.68 -12.36
CA THR A 55 -8.46 11.23 -12.28
C THR A 55 -7.40 10.17 -12.54
N ARG A 56 -6.37 10.49 -13.32
CA ARG A 56 -5.19 9.62 -13.44
C ARG A 56 -4.40 9.72 -12.14
N VAL A 57 -4.32 8.61 -11.43
CA VAL A 57 -3.57 8.50 -10.18
C VAL A 57 -2.42 7.54 -10.38
N CYS A 58 -1.28 7.79 -9.72
CA CYS A 58 -0.07 6.99 -9.90
C CYS A 58 0.44 6.51 -8.55
N VAL A 59 0.71 5.21 -8.47
CA VAL A 59 1.45 4.60 -7.36
C VAL A 59 2.80 4.19 -7.91
N PHE A 60 3.87 4.77 -7.37
CA PHE A 60 5.23 4.42 -7.74
C PHE A 60 5.73 3.30 -6.85
N ALA A 61 5.94 2.12 -7.43
CA ALA A 61 6.46 0.95 -6.75
C ALA A 61 7.95 0.79 -7.03
N MET A 62 8.76 0.61 -5.99
CA MET A 62 10.20 0.44 -6.08
C MET A 62 10.64 -0.83 -5.37
N ASP A 63 11.58 -1.56 -5.98
CA ASP A 63 12.29 -2.67 -5.35
C ASP A 63 13.71 -2.74 -5.90
N ILE A 64 14.66 -3.17 -5.07
CA ILE A 64 16.05 -3.38 -5.49
C ILE A 64 16.23 -4.71 -6.24
N GLN A 65 15.32 -5.66 -6.01
CA GLN A 65 15.36 -6.97 -6.64
C GLN A 65 14.76 -6.87 -8.05
N THR A 66 15.62 -6.97 -9.07
CA THR A 66 15.21 -6.95 -10.48
C THR A 66 14.20 -8.04 -10.82
N ASP A 67 14.34 -9.24 -10.25
CA ASP A 67 13.41 -10.35 -10.46
C ASP A 67 11.99 -9.98 -10.02
N THR A 68 11.87 -9.22 -8.93
CA THR A 68 10.59 -8.71 -8.45
C THR A 68 9.99 -7.74 -9.45
N LEU A 69 10.79 -6.77 -9.93
CA LEU A 69 10.32 -5.78 -10.91
C LEU A 69 9.89 -6.45 -12.23
N GLU A 70 10.65 -7.43 -12.73
CA GLU A 70 10.30 -8.16 -13.96
C GLU A 70 8.99 -8.93 -13.80
N ASN A 71 8.82 -9.67 -12.71
CA ASN A 71 7.61 -10.44 -12.43
C ASN A 71 6.35 -9.57 -12.23
N THR A 72 6.53 -8.29 -11.92
CA THR A 72 5.45 -7.37 -11.53
C THR A 72 5.18 -6.30 -12.56
N SER A 73 6.06 -6.14 -13.55
CA SER A 73 5.96 -5.18 -14.66
C SER A 73 4.78 -5.39 -15.63
N LEU A 74 4.05 -6.50 -15.48
CA LEU A 74 2.91 -6.89 -16.33
C LEU A 74 1.54 -6.67 -15.66
N LEU A 75 1.51 -6.13 -14.44
CA LEU A 75 0.30 -5.74 -13.70
C LEU A 75 -0.12 -4.30 -14.04
#